data_AF-A0A932ND46-F1
#
_entry.id   AF-A0A932ND46-F1
#
_cell.length_a   1.000
_cell.length_b   1.000
_cell.length_c   1.000
_cell.angle_alpha   90.00
_cell.angle_beta   90.00
_cell.angle_gamma   90.00
#
_symmetry.space_group_name_H-M   'P 1'
#
loop_
_entity.id
_entity.type
_entity.pdbx_description
1 polymer ?
#
loop_
_entity_poly.entity_id
_entity_poly.type
_entity_poly.pdbx_seq_one_letter_code
_entity_poly.pdbx_strand_id
1 'polypeptide(L)'
;MRIYIDTSVVGGFYDDEFDQSTREFFTEVENGKFILVVSELLEAELIRAPEFVRNHLNKYSIEQIERVELTEEAKVLADRYIIEQVVGATSKADCQHIAIATINKVDVLVSWNFKHIVNLKRIRGYNSVNLKNNYQMLEIRTPKEILES
;
A
#
# COMPACT_ATOMS: atom_id res chain seq x y z
N MET A 1 9.87 -1.64 -11.29
CA MET A 1 9.43 -2.14 -9.98
C MET A 1 7.96 -1.78 -9.80
N ARG A 2 7.11 -2.72 -9.39
CA ARG A 2 5.69 -2.55 -9.09
C ARG A 2 5.51 -2.23 -7.61
N ILE A 3 4.99 -1.04 -7.31
CA ILE A 3 4.87 -0.54 -5.96
C ILE A 3 3.39 -0.36 -5.62
N TYR A 4 2.92 -1.09 -4.62
CA TYR A 4 1.60 -0.84 -4.07
C TYR A 4 1.64 0.33 -3.09
N ILE A 5 0.68 1.24 -3.17
CA ILE A 5 0.52 2.32 -2.19
C ILE A 5 -0.80 2.19 -1.45
N ASP A 6 -0.86 2.64 -0.20
CA ASP A 6 -2.11 2.88 0.51
C ASP A 6 -2.55 4.35 0.41
N THR A 7 -3.73 4.69 0.97
CA THR A 7 -4.24 6.06 0.95
C THR A 7 -3.36 7.05 1.71
N SER A 8 -2.59 6.60 2.70
CA SER A 8 -1.73 7.46 3.50
C SER A 8 -0.60 8.09 2.66
N VAL A 9 -0.10 7.38 1.64
CA VAL A 9 0.91 7.92 0.71
C VAL A 9 0.33 9.05 -0.15
N VAL A 10 -0.89 8.88 -0.64
CA VAL A 10 -1.55 9.92 -1.45
C VAL A 10 -1.89 11.15 -0.61
N GLY A 11 -2.39 10.96 0.61
CA GLY A 11 -2.61 12.04 1.56
C GLY A 11 -1.32 12.77 1.94
N GLY A 12 -0.25 12.02 2.20
CA GLY A 12 1.06 12.57 2.56
C GLY A 12 1.72 13.43 1.48
N PHE A 13 1.28 13.37 0.22
CA PHE A 13 1.75 14.29 -0.82
C PHE A 13 1.27 15.74 -0.58
N TYR A 14 0.11 15.89 0.07
CA TYR A 14 -0.55 17.18 0.29
C TYR A 14 -0.57 17.63 1.75
N ASP A 15 -0.07 16.80 2.67
CA ASP A 15 0.05 17.14 4.07
C ASP A 15 1.39 17.85 4.32
N ASP A 16 1.36 19.01 4.98
CA ASP A 16 2.56 19.78 5.32
C ASP A 16 3.42 19.06 6.38
N GLU A 17 2.84 18.12 7.15
CA GLU A 17 3.56 17.28 8.12
C GLU A 17 4.23 16.04 7.49
N PHE A 18 3.96 15.71 6.21
CA PHE A 18 4.56 14.56 5.53
C PHE A 18 5.53 14.94 4.39
N ASP A 19 6.59 14.12 4.35
CA ASP A 19 7.96 14.43 3.98
C ASP A 19 8.17 14.82 2.50
N GLN A 20 9.20 15.63 2.24
CA GLN A 20 9.76 15.90 0.90
C GLN A 20 9.94 14.61 0.09
N SER A 21 10.27 13.51 0.77
CA SER A 21 10.35 12.16 0.20
C SER A 21 9.07 11.66 -0.47
N THR A 22 7.87 12.06 -0.02
CA THR A 22 6.63 11.66 -0.72
C THR A 22 6.54 12.34 -2.09
N ARG A 23 6.93 13.61 -2.19
CA ARG A 23 6.94 14.35 -3.46
C ARG A 23 8.00 13.77 -4.40
N GLU A 24 9.19 13.51 -3.89
CA GLU A 24 10.28 12.87 -4.64
C GLU A 24 9.89 11.46 -5.12
N PHE A 25 9.22 10.67 -4.28
CA PHE A 25 8.69 9.36 -4.68
C PHE A 25 7.75 9.46 -5.89
N PHE A 26 6.80 10.39 -5.86
CA PHE A 26 5.90 10.61 -7.00
C PHE A 26 6.63 11.18 -8.23
N THR A 27 7.68 12.00 -8.06
CA THR A 27 8.55 12.40 -9.18
C THR A 27 9.22 11.20 -9.84
N GLU A 28 9.68 10.21 -9.07
CA GLU A 28 10.26 9.00 -9.64
C GLU A 28 9.24 8.11 -10.37
N VAL A 29 7.97 8.13 -9.94
CA VAL A 29 6.86 7.53 -10.70
C VAL A 29 6.65 8.28 -12.02
N GLU A 30 6.66 9.62 -11.99
CA GLU A 30 6.53 10.45 -13.20
C GLU A 30 7.67 10.17 -14.20
N ASN A 31 8.88 9.94 -13.69
CA ASN A 31 10.07 9.55 -14.47
C ASN A 31 10.01 8.11 -15.01
N GLY A 32 8.98 7.33 -14.68
CA GLY A 32 8.78 5.97 -15.17
C GLY A 32 9.65 4.90 -14.49
N LYS A 33 10.28 5.23 -13.35
CA LYS A 33 11.10 4.28 -12.57
C LYS A 33 10.24 3.21 -11.90
N PHE A 34 9.02 3.59 -11.51
CA PHE A 34 8.08 2.75 -10.76
C PHE A 34 6.72 2.70 -11.45
N ILE A 35 6.06 1.55 -11.35
CA ILE A 35 4.65 1.38 -11.71
C ILE A 35 3.86 1.37 -10.41
N LEU A 36 2.94 2.32 -10.24
CA LEU A 36 2.06 2.37 -9.07
C LEU A 36 0.95 1.34 -9.21
N VAL A 37 0.82 0.47 -8.21
CA VAL A 37 -0.30 -0.46 -8.09
C VAL A 37 -1.30 0.15 -7.11
N VAL A 38 -2.51 0.42 -7.59
CA VAL A 38 -3.57 1.08 -6.83
C VAL A 38 -4.79 0.19 -6.81
N SER A 39 -5.35 -0.05 -5.63
CA SER A 39 -6.54 -0.90 -5.50
C SER A 39 -7.85 -0.12 -5.52
N GLU A 40 -8.93 -0.79 -5.90
CA GLU A 40 -10.30 -0.29 -5.70
C GLU A 40 -10.57 0.12 -4.24
N LEU A 41 -9.98 -0.59 -3.26
CA LEU A 41 -10.09 -0.24 -1.84
C LEU A 41 -9.51 1.16 -1.57
N LEU A 42 -8.33 1.45 -2.11
CA LEU A 42 -7.69 2.76 -2.01
C LEU A 42 -8.57 3.83 -2.64
N GLU A 43 -9.08 3.59 -3.85
CA GLU A 43 -9.96 4.55 -4.53
C GLU A 43 -11.26 4.80 -3.72
N ALA A 44 -11.83 3.75 -3.13
CA ALA A 44 -13.02 3.85 -2.27
C ALA A 44 -12.75 4.68 -0.99
N GLU A 45 -11.58 4.52 -0.39
CA GLU A 45 -11.15 5.33 0.75
C GLU A 45 -10.94 6.80 0.36
N LEU A 46 -10.37 7.06 -0.83
CA LEU A 46 -10.17 8.41 -1.33
C LEU A 46 -11.47 9.15 -1.61
N ILE A 47 -12.62 8.49 -1.83
CA ILE A 47 -13.91 9.18 -2.08
C ILE A 47 -14.21 10.27 -1.04
N ARG A 48 -13.81 10.03 0.21
CA ARG A 48 -14.01 10.95 1.35
C ARG A 48 -12.91 12.00 1.51
N ALA A 49 -11.81 11.87 0.79
CA ALA A 49 -10.68 12.80 0.82
C ALA A 49 -11.01 14.10 0.04
N PRO A 50 -10.25 15.18 0.28
CA PRO A 50 -10.37 16.42 -0.49
C PRO A 50 -10.18 16.19 -1.99
N GLU A 51 -10.82 17.02 -2.81
CA GLU A 51 -10.83 16.85 -4.27
C GLU A 51 -9.43 16.78 -4.90
N PHE A 52 -8.49 17.58 -4.40
CA PHE A 52 -7.10 17.56 -4.88
C PHE A 52 -6.39 16.22 -4.61
N VAL A 53 -6.69 15.56 -3.49
CA VAL A 53 -6.15 14.22 -3.16
C VAL A 53 -6.78 13.16 -4.05
N ARG A 54 -8.11 13.23 -4.25
CA ARG A 54 -8.85 12.30 -5.11
C ARG A 54 -8.35 12.34 -6.55
N ASN A 55 -8.11 13.54 -7.06
CA ASN A 55 -7.70 13.74 -8.44
C ASN A 55 -6.21 13.52 -8.67
N HIS A 56 -5.41 13.31 -7.61
CA HIS A 56 -3.96 13.14 -7.73
C HIS A 56 -3.59 11.98 -8.65
N LEU A 57 -4.29 10.85 -8.56
CA LEU A 57 -3.99 9.66 -9.35
C LEU A 57 -4.43 9.79 -10.82
N ASN A 58 -5.30 10.76 -11.14
CA ASN A 58 -5.83 10.95 -12.50
C ASN A 58 -4.81 11.54 -13.49
N LYS A 59 -3.69 12.10 -12.99
CA LYS A 59 -2.64 12.66 -13.83
C LYS A 59 -1.70 11.59 -14.43
N TYR A 60 -1.70 10.38 -13.89
CA TYR A 60 -0.83 9.29 -14.33
C TYR A 60 -1.46 8.51 -15.49
N SER A 61 -0.63 8.14 -16.46
CA SER A 61 -1.06 7.32 -17.60
C SER A 61 -1.24 5.85 -17.20
N ILE A 62 -1.86 5.06 -18.07
CA ILE A 62 -2.04 3.60 -17.87
C ILE A 62 -0.70 2.84 -17.80
N GLU A 63 0.38 3.44 -18.26
CA GLU A 63 1.74 2.87 -18.21
C GLU A 63 2.40 3.08 -16.84
N GLN A 64 1.90 4.05 -16.05
CA GLN A 64 2.41 4.43 -14.74
C GLN A 64 1.54 3.91 -13.60
N ILE A 65 0.26 3.63 -13.85
CA ILE A 65 -0.68 3.13 -12.85
C ILE A 65 -1.37 1.84 -13.28
N GLU A 66 -1.26 0.83 -12.45
CA GLU A 66 -1.95 -0.45 -12.55
C GLU A 66 -3.07 -0.49 -11.50
N ARG A 67 -4.30 -0.73 -11.94
CA ARG A 67 -5.45 -0.85 -11.04
C ARG A 67 -5.77 -2.31 -10.73
N VAL A 68 -5.96 -2.62 -9.46
CA VAL A 68 -6.23 -3.98 -8.98
C VAL A 68 -7.50 -4.05 -8.13
N GLU A 69 -8.22 -5.16 -8.23
CA GLU A 69 -9.49 -5.35 -7.54
C GLU A 69 -9.31 -5.90 -6.11
N LEU A 70 -10.27 -5.61 -5.22
CA LEU A 70 -10.36 -6.31 -3.94
C LEU A 70 -11.07 -7.67 -4.13
N THR A 71 -10.27 -8.69 -4.41
CA THR A 71 -10.78 -10.07 -4.62
C THR A 71 -11.19 -10.75 -3.32
N GLU A 72 -12.03 -11.79 -3.42
CA GLU A 72 -12.38 -12.63 -2.26
C GLU A 72 -11.15 -13.32 -1.65
N GLU A 73 -10.17 -13.70 -2.48
CA GLU A 73 -8.90 -14.25 -2.00
C GLU A 73 -8.17 -13.25 -1.08
N ALA A 74 -8.14 -11.96 -1.46
CA ALA A 74 -7.56 -10.91 -0.64
C ALA A 74 -8.32 -10.70 0.67
N LYS A 75 -9.65 -10.77 0.64
CA LYS A 75 -10.48 -10.68 1.86
C LYS A 75 -10.19 -11.84 2.81
N VAL A 76 -10.10 -13.07 2.28
CA VAL A 76 -9.79 -14.27 3.08
C VAL A 76 -8.39 -14.16 3.70
N LEU A 77 -7.38 -13.74 2.94
CA LEU A 77 -6.03 -13.55 3.46
C LEU A 77 -5.98 -12.44 4.52
N ALA A 78 -6.68 -11.32 4.29
CA ALA A 78 -6.80 -10.24 5.27
C ALA A 78 -7.42 -10.70 6.60
N ASP A 79 -8.47 -11.54 6.54
CA ASP A 79 -9.09 -12.12 7.72
C ASP A 79 -8.15 -13.08 8.46
N ARG A 80 -7.29 -13.81 7.74
CA ARG A 80 -6.25 -14.66 8.39
C ARG A 80 -5.26 -13.83 9.22
N TYR A 81 -4.87 -12.64 8.78
CA TYR A 81 -3.99 -11.78 9.59
C TYR A 81 -4.62 -11.40 10.94
N ILE A 82 -5.94 -11.21 10.97
CA ILE A 82 -6.70 -10.88 12.18
C ILE A 82 -6.85 -12.12 13.07
N ILE A 83 -7.19 -13.27 12.48
CA ILE A 83 -7.32 -14.56 13.20
C ILE A 83 -6.00 -14.95 13.88
N GLU A 84 -4.88 -14.76 13.19
CA GLU A 84 -3.53 -14.99 13.70
C GLU A 84 -3.03 -13.86 14.62
N GLN A 85 -3.90 -12.90 14.96
CA GLN A 85 -3.64 -11.79 15.91
C GLN A 85 -2.44 -10.91 15.55
N VAL A 86 -2.12 -10.78 14.25
CA VAL A 86 -1.09 -9.84 13.80
C VAL A 86 -1.53 -8.40 14.12
N VAL A 87 -2.82 -8.13 13.93
CA VAL A 87 -3.50 -6.88 14.31
C VAL A 87 -4.92 -7.15 14.77
N GLY A 88 -5.53 -6.17 15.43
CA GLY A 88 -6.93 -6.25 15.84
C GLY A 88 -7.91 -6.10 14.68
N ALA A 89 -9.16 -6.54 14.89
CA ALA A 89 -10.22 -6.51 13.89
C ALA A 89 -10.57 -5.10 13.37
N THR A 90 -10.26 -4.05 14.13
CA THR A 90 -10.45 -2.65 13.73
C THR A 90 -9.54 -2.23 12.56
N SER A 91 -8.52 -3.02 12.24
CA SER A 91 -7.54 -2.75 11.17
C SER A 91 -7.77 -3.60 9.93
N LYS A 92 -9.03 -3.98 9.66
CA LYS A 92 -9.36 -4.83 8.51
C LYS A 92 -8.99 -4.19 7.16
N ALA A 93 -9.18 -2.88 7.00
CA ALA A 93 -8.78 -2.17 5.79
C ALA A 93 -7.26 -2.25 5.55
N ASP A 94 -6.45 -2.00 6.60
CA ASP A 94 -4.98 -2.15 6.53
C ASP A 94 -4.57 -3.57 6.11
N CYS A 95 -5.22 -4.58 6.68
CA CYS A 95 -5.01 -5.98 6.31
C CYS A 95 -5.36 -6.26 4.85
N GLN A 96 -6.43 -5.64 4.32
CA GLN A 96 -6.84 -5.79 2.94
C GLN A 96 -5.80 -5.17 1.99
N HIS A 97 -5.27 -3.98 2.28
CA HIS A 97 -4.16 -3.40 1.50
C HIS A 97 -2.97 -4.37 1.39
N ILE A 98 -2.54 -4.93 2.52
CA ILE A 98 -1.42 -5.87 2.58
C ILE A 98 -1.75 -7.16 1.80
N ALA A 99 -2.97 -7.69 1.94
CA ALA A 99 -3.40 -8.88 1.24
C ALA A 99 -3.46 -8.68 -0.28
N ILE A 100 -4.01 -7.55 -0.74
CA ILE A 100 -4.07 -7.20 -2.16
C ILE A 100 -2.64 -7.10 -2.73
N ALA A 101 -1.75 -6.38 -2.06
CA ALA A 101 -0.35 -6.27 -2.46
C ALA A 101 0.33 -7.65 -2.56
N THR A 102 0.12 -8.50 -1.56
CA THR A 102 0.67 -9.86 -1.50
C THR A 102 0.18 -10.73 -2.67
N ILE A 103 -1.14 -10.76 -2.93
CA ILE A 103 -1.74 -11.60 -3.98
C ILE A 103 -1.33 -11.12 -5.37
N ASN A 104 -1.26 -9.80 -5.56
CA ASN A 104 -0.82 -9.20 -6.82
C ASN A 104 0.70 -9.28 -7.01
N LYS A 105 1.46 -9.88 -6.09
CA LYS A 105 2.91 -10.06 -6.15
C LYS A 105 3.64 -8.76 -6.52
N VAL A 106 3.27 -7.68 -5.81
CA VAL A 106 3.99 -6.42 -5.96
C VAL A 106 5.38 -6.57 -5.36
N ASP A 107 6.34 -5.78 -5.85
CA ASP A 107 7.71 -5.84 -5.35
C ASP A 107 7.78 -5.25 -3.94
N VAL A 108 7.10 -4.12 -3.73
CA VAL A 108 7.07 -3.40 -2.45
C VAL A 108 5.69 -2.80 -2.18
N LEU A 109 5.25 -2.83 -0.92
CA LEU A 109 4.16 -1.99 -0.42
C LEU A 109 4.75 -0.76 0.29
N VAL A 110 4.32 0.42 -0.13
CA VAL A 110 4.70 1.70 0.45
C VAL A 110 3.55 2.30 1.25
N SER A 111 3.83 2.72 2.47
CA SER A 111 2.83 3.27 3.39
C SER A 111 3.48 4.25 4.38
N TRP A 112 2.71 5.20 4.89
CA TRP A 112 3.04 6.03 6.05
C TRP A 112 2.34 5.56 7.34
N ASN A 113 1.55 4.47 7.29
CA ASN A 113 0.85 3.93 8.45
C ASN A 113 1.82 3.11 9.34
N PHE A 114 2.62 3.80 10.15
CA PHE A 114 3.54 3.19 11.12
C PHE A 114 2.85 2.40 12.22
N LYS A 115 1.58 2.72 12.50
CA LYS A 115 0.84 2.05 13.56
C LYS A 115 0.47 0.65 13.13
N HIS A 116 0.00 0.45 11.90
CA HIS A 116 -0.58 -0.81 11.45
C HIS A 116 0.20 -1.53 10.36
N ILE A 117 0.86 -0.81 9.46
CA ILE A 117 1.51 -1.40 8.29
C ILE A 117 3.04 -1.42 8.46
N VAL A 118 3.67 -0.27 8.68
CA VAL A 118 5.14 -0.11 8.71
C VAL A 118 5.77 -0.48 10.08
N ASN A 119 5.10 -1.32 10.86
CA ASN A 119 5.62 -1.79 12.14
C ASN A 119 6.39 -3.11 11.96
N LEU A 120 7.69 -3.15 12.27
CA LEU A 120 8.53 -4.34 12.05
C LEU A 120 7.96 -5.64 12.65
N LYS A 121 7.35 -5.57 13.85
CA LYS A 121 6.72 -6.75 14.47
C LYS A 121 5.52 -7.23 13.65
N ARG A 122 4.72 -6.31 13.12
CA ARG A 122 3.56 -6.62 12.28
C ARG A 122 3.97 -7.10 10.90
N ILE A 123 4.95 -6.46 10.26
CA ILE A 123 5.54 -6.90 8.98
C ILE A 123 5.96 -8.38 9.08
N ARG A 124 6.67 -8.75 10.15
CA ARG A 124 7.03 -10.16 10.41
C ARG A 124 5.82 -11.06 10.59
N GLY A 125 4.78 -10.59 11.30
CA GLY A 125 3.52 -11.31 11.47
C GLY A 125 2.79 -11.54 10.13
N TYR A 126 2.62 -10.49 9.33
CA TYR A 126 2.02 -10.57 7.99
C TYR A 126 2.78 -11.56 7.11
N ASN A 127 4.11 -11.43 7.03
CA ASN A 127 4.94 -12.33 6.24
C ASN A 127 4.93 -13.77 6.76
N SER A 128 4.82 -13.98 8.07
CA SER A 128 4.63 -15.33 8.62
C SER A 128 3.30 -15.94 8.17
N VAL A 129 2.22 -15.17 8.16
CA VAL A 129 0.92 -15.63 7.66
C VAL A 129 0.99 -15.87 6.16
N ASN A 130 1.63 -14.99 5.38
CA ASN A 130 1.80 -15.17 3.93
C ASN A 130 2.47 -16.50 3.61
N LEU A 131 3.60 -16.78 4.25
CA LEU A 131 4.35 -18.01 4.04
C LEU A 131 3.55 -19.27 4.43
N LYS A 132 2.80 -19.23 5.54
CA LYS A 132 1.90 -20.33 5.95
C LYS A 132 0.81 -20.62 4.89
N ASN A 133 0.46 -19.61 4.09
CA ASN A 133 -0.57 -19.67 3.07
C ASN A 133 -0.01 -19.82 1.65
N ASN A 134 1.27 -20.17 1.50
CA ASN A 134 1.99 -20.30 0.22
C ASN A 134 2.08 -19.00 -0.60
N TYR A 135 1.98 -17.84 0.06
CA TYR A 135 2.28 -16.55 -0.56
C TYR A 135 3.74 -16.14 -0.30
N GLN A 136 4.23 -15.25 -1.15
CA GLN A 136 5.57 -14.67 -0.99
C GLN A 136 5.60 -13.66 0.15
N MET A 137 6.80 -13.41 0.67
CA MET A 137 7.00 -12.29 1.59
C MET A 137 6.79 -10.99 0.83
N LEU A 138 6.10 -10.06 1.46
CA LEU A 138 5.90 -8.70 1.00
C LEU A 138 6.93 -7.80 1.69
N GLU A 139 7.69 -7.05 0.90
CA GLU A 139 8.50 -5.96 1.41
C GLU A 139 7.61 -4.75 1.70
N ILE A 140 7.75 -4.16 2.88
CA ILE A 140 6.95 -3.01 3.33
C ILE A 140 7.93 -1.90 3.73
N ARG A 141 7.80 -0.73 3.10
CA ARG A 141 8.70 0.42 3.27
C ARG A 141 7.93 1.73 3.37
N THR A 142 8.60 2.76 3.83
CA THR A 142 8.16 4.15 3.68
C THR A 142 8.62 4.73 2.33
N PRO A 143 8.00 5.83 1.84
CA PRO A 143 8.50 6.51 0.65
C PRO A 143 9.98 6.92 0.75
N LYS A 144 10.41 7.36 1.94
CA LYS A 144 11.81 7.73 2.21
C LYS A 144 12.77 6.56 2.01
N GLU A 145 12.46 5.40 2.59
CA GLU A 145 13.31 4.22 2.48
C GLU A 145 13.43 3.70 1.04
N ILE A 146 12.43 3.95 0.19
CA ILE A 146 12.46 3.57 -1.24
C ILE A 146 13.35 4.50 -2.07
N LEU A 147 13.51 5.74 -1.66
CA LEU A 147 14.38 6.69 -2.35
C LEU A 147 15.86 6.49 -1.99
N GLU A 148 16.14 5.98 -0.79
CA GLU A 148 17.48 5.69 -0.30
C GLU A 148 18.00 4.30 -0.73
N SER A 149 17.18 3.50 -1.43
CA SER A 149 17.51 2.12 -1.85
C SER A 149 18.10 1.98 -3.25
#